data_AF-A0A392V4B1-F1
#
_entry.id   AF-A0A392V4B1-F1
#
_cell.length_a   1.000
_cell.length_b   1.000
_cell.length_c   1.000
_cell.angle_alpha   90.00
_cell.angle_beta   90.00
_cell.angle_gamma   90.00
#
_symmetry.space_group_name_H-M   'P 1'
#
loop_
_entity.id
_entity.type
_entity.pdbx_description
1 polymer ?
#
loop_
_entity_poly.entity_id
_entity_poly.type
_entity_poly.pdbx_seq_one_letter_code
_entity_poly.pdbx_strand_id
1 'polypeptide(L)' 'QLMSTKQVKESVKEQAELFAMFASLKLHGKVKVEELPVVCEFPGVFPEDVSDVPSER' A
#
# COMPACT_ATOMS: atom_id res chain seq x y z
N GLN A 1 -11.17 -20.37 23.91
CA GLN A 1 -9.78 -20.41 24.41
C GLN A 1 -9.27 -18.99 24.50
N LEU A 2 -8.80 -18.53 25.66
CA LEU A 2 -8.27 -17.17 25.86
C LEU A 2 -6.80 -17.13 25.45
N MET A 3 -6.37 -16.08 24.74
CA MET A 3 -4.97 -15.91 24.39
C MET A 3 -4.15 -15.51 25.60
N SER A 4 -2.92 -16.01 25.68
CA SER A 4 -1.96 -15.57 26.70
C SER A 4 -1.51 -14.13 26.44
N THR A 5 -1.08 -13.43 27.49
CA THR A 5 -0.51 -12.08 27.38
C THR A 5 0.66 -12.01 26.39
N LYS A 6 1.46 -13.08 26.31
CA LYS A 6 2.56 -13.18 25.33
C LYS A 6 2.05 -13.20 23.89
N GLN A 7 1.04 -14.03 23.61
CA GLN A 7 0.43 -14.13 22.28
C GLN A 7 -0.25 -12.82 21.87
N VAL A 8 -0.94 -12.15 22.81
CA VAL A 8 -1.52 -10.83 22.56
C VAL A 8 -0.43 -9.83 22.18
N LYS A 9 0.70 -9.81 22.90
CA LYS A 9 1.82 -8.92 22.60
C LYS A 9 2.45 -9.21 21.23
N GLU A 10 2.63 -10.47 20.87
CA GLU A 10 3.16 -10.88 19.57
C GLU A 10 2.22 -10.48 18.42
N SER A 11 0.91 -10.71 18.57
CA SER A 11 -0.09 -10.32 17.56
C SER A 11 -0.15 -8.80 17.34
N VAL A 12 -0.05 -8.00 18.41
CA VAL A 12 -0.01 -6.54 18.29
C VAL A 12 1.26 -6.06 17.57
N LYS A 13 2.41 -6.71 17.83
CA LYS A 13 3.68 -6.39 17.14
C LYS A 13 3.58 -6.70 15.64
N GLU A 14 3.03 -7.85 15.28
CA GLU A 14 2.80 -8.24 13.89
C GLU A 14 1.88 -7.25 13.16
N GLN A 15 0.79 -6.81 13.81
CA GLN A 15 -0.08 -5.78 13.25
C GLN A 15 0.64 -4.45 13.01
N ALA A 16 1.53 -4.04 13.93
CA ALA A 16 2.32 -2.83 13.77
C ALA A 16 3.30 -2.93 12.59
N GLU A 17 3.92 -4.09 12.39
CA GLU A 17 4.82 -4.36 11.24
C GLU A 17 4.04 -4.34 9.92
N LEU A 18 2.87 -4.97 9.86
CA LEU A 18 1.98 -4.92 8.69
C LEU A 18 1.52 -3.50 8.37
N PHE A 19 1.18 -2.71 9.41
CA PHE A 19 0.80 -1.31 9.23
C PHE A 19 1.97 -0.46 8.71
N ALA A 20 3.18 -0.66 9.23
CA ALA A 20 4.38 0.02 8.75
C ALA A 20 4.69 -0.34 7.28
N MET A 21 4.54 -1.61 6.90
CA MET A 21 4.66 -2.06 5.51
C MET A 21 3.62 -1.36 4.62
N PHE A 22 2.35 -1.34 5.02
CA PHE A 22 1.29 -0.69 4.25
C PHE A 22 1.50 0.82 4.11
N ALA A 23 1.90 1.50 5.20
CA ALA A 23 2.25 2.91 5.18
C ALA A 23 3.44 3.20 4.24
N SER A 24 4.44 2.33 4.23
CA SER A 24 5.59 2.42 3.32
C SER A 24 5.17 2.22 1.86
N LEU A 25 4.30 1.24 1.58
CA LEU A 25 3.73 1.02 0.25
C LEU A 25 2.88 2.21 -0.22
N LYS A 26 2.06 2.79 0.66
CA LYS A 26 1.29 4.01 0.38
C LYS A 26 2.18 5.23 0.17
N LEU A 27 3.28 5.36 0.92
CA LEU A 27 4.27 6.41 0.73
C LEU A 27 4.99 6.26 -0.62
N HIS A 28 5.35 5.04 -1.00
CA HIS A 28 5.95 4.75 -2.29
C HIS A 28 4.97 4.98 -3.45
N GLY A 29 3.69 4.64 -3.29
CA GLY A 29 2.64 4.96 -4.26
C GLY A 29 2.27 6.45 -4.33
N LYS A 30 2.80 7.28 -3.40
CA LYS A 30 2.69 8.75 -3.41
C LYS A 30 3.96 9.42 -3.95
N VAL A 31 5.03 8.67 -4.28
CA VAL A 31 5.96 9.15 -5.31
C VAL A 31 5.06 9.47 -6.49
N LYS A 32 5.08 10.72 -6.92
CA LYS A 32 4.28 11.17 -8.07
C LYS A 32 4.49 10.14 -9.16
N VAL A 33 3.45 9.38 -9.47
CA VAL A 33 3.55 8.30 -10.46
C VAL A 33 3.96 8.92 -11.79
N GLU A 34 3.56 10.18 -11.99
CA GLU A 34 4.03 11.11 -13.02
C GLU A 34 5.56 11.24 -13.16
N GLU A 35 6.34 11.04 -12.09
CA GLU A 35 7.81 11.16 -12.07
C GLU A 35 8.54 9.83 -12.38
N LEU A 36 7.80 8.71 -12.51
CA LEU A 36 8.41 7.43 -12.90
C LEU A 36 8.83 7.48 -14.39
N PRO A 37 10.04 7.01 -14.75
CA PRO A 37 10.52 7.03 -16.13
C PRO A 37 9.55 6.39 -17.14
N VAL A 38 8.93 5.27 -16.77
CA VAL A 38 7.94 4.59 -17.61
C VAL A 38 6.68 5.42 -17.87
N VAL A 39 6.28 6.28 -16.92
CA VAL A 39 5.11 7.15 -17.08
C VAL A 39 5.46 8.34 -17.96
N CYS A 40 6.67 8.88 -17.81
CA CYS A 40 7.21 9.91 -18.70
C CYS A 40 7.39 9.44 -20.15
N GLU A 41 7.79 8.18 -20.35
CA GLU A 41 7.97 7.56 -21.67
C GLU A 41 6.63 7.27 -22.38
N PHE A 42 5.55 7.05 -21.62
CA PHE A 42 4.23 6.66 -22.15
C PHE A 42 3.07 7.51 -21.58
N PRO A 43 3.04 8.83 -21.84
CA PRO A 43 2.10 9.75 -21.20
C PRO A 43 0.62 9.56 -21.60
N GLY A 44 0.33 8.82 -22.68
CA GLY A 44 -1.05 8.52 -23.12
C GLY A 44 -1.57 7.14 -22.73
N VAL A 45 -0.75 6.33 -22.04
CA VAL A 45 -1.09 4.94 -21.66
C VAL A 45 -1.61 4.87 -20.22
N PHE A 46 -1.21 5.83 -19.38
CA PHE A 46 -1.64 5.91 -17.99
C PHE A 46 -2.72 7.00 -17.86
N PRO A 47 -3.98 6.65 -17.56
CA PRO A 47 -5.00 7.65 -17.27
C PRO A 47 -4.65 8.40 -15.97
N GLU A 48 -4.93 9.71 -15.90
CA GLU A 48 -4.70 10.55 -14.71
C GLU A 48 -5.45 10.01 -13.46
N ASP A 49 -6.51 9.21 -13.66
CA ASP A 49 -7.37 8.63 -12.62
C ASP A 49 -7.17 7.12 -12.41
N VAL A 50 -5.94 6.65 -12.19
CA VAL A 50 -5.70 5.26 -11.72
C VAL A 50 -6.13 5.01 -10.26
N SER A 51 -6.82 5.96 -9.60
CA SER A 51 -7.07 5.89 -8.15
C SER A 51 -8.42 5.29 -7.72
N ASP A 52 -9.42 5.15 -8.58
CA ASP A 52 -10.79 4.82 -8.11
C ASP A 52 -11.62 3.89 -9.03
N VAL A 53 -11.00 2.99 -9.81
CA VAL A 53 -11.79 1.94 -10.49
C VAL A 53 -12.08 0.80 -9.49
N PRO A 54 -13.34 0.57 -9.08
CA PRO A 54 -13.67 -0.64 -8.36
C PRO A 54 -13.44 -1.81 -9.31
N SER A 55 -12.72 -2.84 -8.85
CA SER A 55 -12.54 -4.08 -9.63
C SER A 55 -13.89 -4.54 -10.18
N GLU A 56 -13.93 -4.83 -11.48
CA GLU A 56 -15.13 -5.37 -12.14
C GLU A 56 -15.60 -6.62 -11.36
N ARG A 57 -16.88 -6.65 -10.99
CA ARG A 57 -17.49 -7.73 -10.20
C ARG A 57 -17.81 -8.95 -11.06
#